data_AF-A0AAF0IY03-F1
#
_entry.id   AF-A0AAF0IY03-F1
#
_cell.length_a   1.000
_cell.length_b   1.000
_cell.length_c   1.000
_cell.angle_alpha   90.00
_cell.angle_beta   90.00
_cell.angle_gamma   90.00
#
_symmetry.space_group_name_H-M   'P 1'
#
loop_
_entity.id
_entity.type
_entity.pdbx_description
1 polymer ?
#
loop_
_entity_poly.entity_id
_entity_poly.type
_entity_poly.pdbx_seq_one_letter_code
_entity_poly.pdbx_strand_id
1 'polypeptide(L)'
;MREISRKVARIQDEGLTDYELRDLNDEINHLFREKGQWERQIAALGGANYRSGVPRILDDHGEEIPGMRGYRYYGRARDLPGVKEHLRPAEAQEDQAEESRKEQRIKAYQGQPPAYFGNEDEQDGVLLQEEVNTEDLGWSEGWRRVAATMHMSSDVELPAMPRPPPVPLDLSAAAYSKNAQDTPANGASLLNALPTEELVMPDTVTRKDMEAFMLQAKKAALRQECT
;
A
#
# COMPACT_ATOMS: atom_id res chain seq x y z
N MET A 1 -42.71 -3.44 -0.29
CA MET A 1 -41.38 -3.62 -0.92
C MET A 1 -41.45 -3.97 -2.41
N ARG A 2 -42.11 -5.06 -2.82
CA ARG A 2 -42.17 -5.48 -4.25
C ARG A 2 -42.71 -4.40 -5.20
N GLU A 3 -43.62 -3.55 -4.74
CA GLU A 3 -44.14 -2.42 -5.53
C GLU A 3 -43.10 -1.34 -5.76
N ILE A 4 -42.33 -0.98 -4.72
CA ILE A 4 -41.22 -0.02 -4.83
C ILE A 4 -40.21 -0.53 -5.86
N SER A 5 -39.77 -1.79 -5.76
CA SER A 5 -38.82 -2.38 -6.70
C SER A 5 -39.33 -2.36 -8.15
N ARG A 6 -40.63 -2.64 -8.37
CA ARG A 6 -41.23 -2.57 -9.72
C ARG A 6 -41.27 -1.15 -10.27
N LYS A 7 -41.60 -0.15 -9.44
CA LYS A 7 -41.63 1.26 -9.87
C LYS A 7 -40.22 1.81 -10.11
N VAL A 8 -39.25 1.42 -9.28
CA VAL A 8 -37.83 1.76 -9.47
C VAL A 8 -37.26 1.11 -10.73
N ALA A 9 -37.71 -0.08 -11.14
CA ALA A 9 -37.34 -0.64 -12.43
C ALA A 9 -37.95 0.19 -13.59
N ARG A 10 -39.24 0.51 -13.51
CA ARG A 10 -39.96 1.29 -14.54
C ARG A 10 -39.41 2.71 -14.72
N ILE A 11 -38.91 3.33 -13.65
CA ILE A 11 -38.37 4.71 -13.71
C ILE A 11 -37.11 4.81 -14.58
N GLN A 12 -36.47 3.68 -14.90
CA GLN A 12 -35.28 3.62 -15.75
C GLN A 12 -35.63 3.53 -17.26
N ASP A 13 -36.91 3.37 -17.61
CA ASP A 13 -37.33 3.21 -19.00
C ASP A 13 -37.08 4.50 -19.82
N GLU A 14 -36.42 4.38 -20.98
CA GLU A 14 -36.04 5.51 -21.84
C GLU A 14 -37.24 6.16 -22.56
N GLY A 15 -38.32 5.41 -22.76
CA GLY A 15 -39.53 5.88 -23.45
C GLY A 15 -40.48 6.73 -22.59
N LEU A 16 -40.18 6.91 -21.30
CA LEU A 16 -41.04 7.64 -20.38
C LEU A 16 -40.85 9.15 -20.52
N THR A 17 -41.95 9.90 -20.48
CA THR A 17 -41.92 11.37 -20.53
C THR A 17 -41.53 11.98 -19.18
N ASP A 18 -41.04 13.22 -19.19
CA ASP A 18 -40.65 13.94 -17.97
C ASP A 18 -41.79 14.08 -16.95
N TYR A 19 -43.04 14.18 -17.40
CA TYR A 19 -44.22 14.26 -16.53
C TYR A 19 -44.50 12.93 -15.83
N GLU A 20 -44.54 11.85 -16.60
CA GLU A 20 -44.71 10.50 -16.05
C GLU A 20 -43.57 10.12 -15.10
N LEU A 21 -42.35 10.59 -15.40
CA LEU A 21 -41.18 10.38 -14.57
C LEU A 21 -41.32 11.08 -13.19
N ARG A 22 -41.91 12.28 -13.16
CA ARG A 22 -42.26 12.98 -11.90
C ARG A 22 -43.33 12.24 -11.12
N ASP A 23 -44.40 11.81 -11.78
CA ASP A 23 -45.49 11.09 -11.13
C ASP A 23 -44.99 9.76 -10.53
N LEU A 24 -44.18 8.99 -11.27
CA LEU A 24 -43.57 7.77 -10.73
C LEU A 24 -42.64 8.06 -9.54
N ASN A 25 -41.91 9.16 -9.57
CA ASN A 25 -41.04 9.57 -8.47
C ASN A 25 -41.84 9.96 -7.22
N ASP A 26 -42.96 10.67 -7.39
CA ASP A 26 -43.90 10.99 -6.32
C ASP A 26 -44.51 9.73 -5.71
N GLU A 27 -44.95 8.79 -6.55
CA GLU A 27 -45.47 7.51 -6.12
C GLU A 27 -44.44 6.68 -5.33
N ILE A 28 -43.18 6.65 -5.77
CA ILE A 28 -42.10 5.96 -5.05
C ILE A 28 -41.85 6.65 -3.69
N ASN A 29 -41.76 7.98 -3.66
CA ASN A 29 -41.60 8.72 -2.40
C ASN A 29 -42.77 8.50 -1.44
N HIS A 30 -44.00 8.42 -1.96
CA HIS A 30 -45.18 8.09 -1.16
C HIS A 30 -45.02 6.70 -0.50
N LEU A 31 -44.67 5.67 -1.27
CA LEU A 31 -44.47 4.31 -0.76
C LEU A 31 -43.35 4.23 0.28
N PHE A 32 -42.24 4.97 0.09
CA PHE A 32 -41.17 5.03 1.09
C PHE A 32 -41.59 5.74 2.38
N ARG A 33 -42.39 6.82 2.28
CA ARG A 33 -42.94 7.49 3.46
C ARG A 33 -43.90 6.60 4.21
N GLU A 34 -44.77 5.89 3.50
CA GLU A 34 -45.71 4.95 4.08
C GLU A 34 -44.98 3.79 4.75
N LYS A 35 -43.99 3.18 4.09
CA LYS A 35 -43.09 2.19 4.69
C LYS A 35 -42.48 2.72 6.00
N GLY A 36 -41.94 3.93 5.99
CA GLY A 36 -41.35 4.54 7.18
C GLY A 36 -42.36 4.84 8.30
N GLN A 37 -43.62 5.13 7.96
CA GLN A 37 -44.72 5.28 8.93
C GLN A 37 -45.06 3.92 9.57
N TRP A 38 -45.23 2.88 8.74
CA TRP A 38 -45.47 1.52 9.21
C TRP A 38 -44.34 0.99 10.09
N GLU A 39 -43.08 1.22 9.72
CA GLU A 39 -41.93 0.83 10.54
C GLU A 39 -41.92 1.51 11.91
N ARG A 40 -42.29 2.80 11.97
CA ARG A 40 -42.43 3.51 13.26
C ARG A 40 -43.56 2.93 14.09
N GLN A 41 -44.69 2.60 13.48
CA GLN A 41 -45.83 2.02 14.18
C GLN A 41 -45.51 0.62 14.70
N ILE A 42 -44.83 -0.22 13.90
CA ILE A 42 -44.38 -1.55 14.34
C ILE A 42 -43.43 -1.43 15.54
N ALA A 43 -42.47 -0.50 15.50
CA ALA A 43 -41.58 -0.26 16.63
C ALA A 43 -42.33 0.27 17.87
N ALA A 44 -43.30 1.17 17.69
CA ALA A 44 -44.13 1.70 18.78
C ALA A 44 -45.02 0.64 19.45
N LEU A 45 -45.46 -0.37 18.68
CA LEU A 45 -46.20 -1.52 19.18
C LEU A 45 -45.30 -2.57 19.84
N GLY A 46 -43.99 -2.31 20.00
CA GLY A 46 -43.02 -3.24 20.60
C GLY A 46 -42.51 -4.33 19.65
N GLY A 47 -42.72 -4.19 18.34
CA GLY A 47 -42.20 -5.09 17.31
C GLY A 47 -40.73 -4.82 16.96
N ALA A 48 -40.20 -5.59 16.01
CA ALA A 48 -38.82 -5.46 15.54
C ALA A 48 -38.53 -4.09 14.90
N ASN A 49 -37.36 -3.52 15.17
CA ASN A 49 -36.94 -2.23 14.64
C ASN A 49 -36.23 -2.37 13.28
N TYR A 50 -37.01 -2.29 12.19
CA TYR A 50 -36.51 -2.37 10.82
C TYR A 50 -35.71 -1.14 10.35
N ARG A 51 -35.67 -0.05 11.14
CA ARG A 51 -34.90 1.17 10.79
C ARG A 51 -33.42 1.07 11.13
N SER A 52 -33.04 0.22 12.08
CA SER A 52 -31.70 0.21 12.65
C SER A 52 -30.72 -0.75 11.96
N GLY A 53 -31.21 -1.70 11.16
CA GLY A 53 -30.39 -2.80 10.61
C GLY A 53 -30.35 -2.89 9.09
N VAL A 54 -31.08 -2.05 8.36
CA VAL A 54 -31.00 -2.02 6.90
C VAL A 54 -29.98 -0.96 6.52
N PRO A 55 -28.83 -1.34 5.93
CA PRO A 55 -27.93 -0.36 5.33
C PRO A 55 -28.73 0.53 4.40
N ARG A 56 -28.49 1.85 4.41
CA ARG A 56 -29.11 2.82 3.48
C ARG A 56 -28.79 2.53 1.99
N ILE A 57 -28.15 1.40 1.70
CA ILE A 57 -27.78 0.90 0.38
C ILE A 57 -29.00 0.70 -0.54
N LEU A 58 -30.22 0.47 -0.01
CA LEU A 58 -31.43 0.45 -0.84
C LEU A 58 -32.01 1.86 -1.12
N ASP A 59 -31.64 2.84 -0.29
CA ASP A 59 -31.94 4.27 -0.48
C ASP A 59 -30.89 4.95 -1.39
N ASP A 60 -29.76 4.31 -1.70
CA ASP A 60 -28.64 4.86 -2.53
C ASP A 60 -29.05 5.21 -3.97
N HIS A 61 -30.19 4.69 -4.46
CA HIS A 61 -30.71 5.07 -5.77
C HIS A 61 -31.48 6.40 -5.76
N GLY A 62 -31.78 6.97 -4.60
CA GLY A 62 -32.48 8.25 -4.46
C GLY A 62 -31.55 9.36 -3.95
N GLU A 63 -31.44 10.45 -4.69
CA GLU A 63 -30.66 11.63 -4.25
C GLU A 63 -31.59 12.72 -3.73
N GLU A 64 -31.15 13.42 -2.68
CA GLU A 64 -31.87 14.56 -2.11
C GLU A 64 -31.28 15.85 -2.65
N ILE A 65 -32.12 16.75 -3.17
CA ILE A 65 -31.69 18.10 -3.50
C ILE A 65 -31.33 18.83 -2.20
N PRO A 66 -30.16 19.50 -2.10
CA PRO A 66 -29.81 20.32 -0.94
C PRO A 66 -30.91 21.34 -0.62
N GLY A 67 -31.46 21.29 0.59
CA GLY A 67 -32.53 22.18 1.06
C GLY A 67 -33.95 21.61 0.95
N MET A 68 -34.21 20.59 0.13
CA MET A 68 -35.50 19.89 0.07
C MET A 68 -35.44 18.58 0.87
N ARG A 69 -35.52 18.71 2.19
CA ARG A 69 -35.35 17.57 3.10
C ARG A 69 -36.51 16.58 3.00
N GLY A 70 -36.22 15.33 2.64
CA GLY A 70 -37.17 14.22 2.65
C GLY A 70 -37.98 14.00 1.36
N TYR A 71 -37.56 14.58 0.24
CA TYR A 71 -38.00 14.22 -1.10
C TYR A 71 -36.78 13.75 -1.91
N ARG A 72 -36.88 12.57 -2.54
CA ARG A 72 -35.76 11.93 -3.23
C ARG A 72 -36.08 11.75 -4.71
N TYR A 73 -35.07 11.86 -5.56
CA TYR A 73 -35.18 11.60 -7.00
C TYR A 73 -34.47 10.28 -7.33
N TYR A 74 -35.22 9.31 -7.85
CA TYR A 74 -34.70 7.96 -8.12
C TYR A 74 -34.41 7.74 -9.60
N GLY A 75 -33.30 7.06 -9.91
CA GLY A 75 -32.93 6.69 -11.28
C GLY A 75 -32.95 7.89 -12.24
N ARG A 76 -33.65 7.76 -13.38
CA ARG A 76 -33.73 8.81 -14.40
C ARG A 76 -34.43 10.09 -13.92
N ALA A 77 -35.21 10.04 -12.84
CA ALA A 77 -35.82 11.26 -12.30
C ALA A 77 -34.79 12.30 -11.83
N ARG A 78 -33.52 11.91 -11.62
CA ARG A 78 -32.41 12.83 -11.37
C ARG A 78 -32.04 13.67 -12.60
N ASP A 79 -32.29 13.16 -13.80
CA ASP A 79 -32.00 13.85 -15.07
C ASP A 79 -33.06 14.87 -15.48
N LEU A 80 -34.15 14.98 -14.71
CA LEU A 80 -35.20 15.96 -14.96
C LEU A 80 -34.62 17.39 -15.00
N PRO A 81 -35.09 18.24 -15.92
CA PRO A 81 -34.68 19.64 -15.98
C PRO A 81 -35.04 20.34 -14.67
N GLY A 82 -34.10 21.12 -14.13
CA GLY A 82 -34.16 21.76 -12.81
C GLY A 82 -33.66 20.90 -11.64
N VAL A 83 -33.87 19.58 -11.66
CA VAL A 83 -33.35 18.65 -10.63
C VAL A 83 -31.86 18.39 -10.86
N LYS A 84 -31.50 18.09 -12.11
CA LYS A 84 -30.12 17.81 -12.54
C LYS A 84 -29.13 18.95 -12.28
N GLU A 85 -29.62 20.18 -12.22
CA GLU A 85 -28.79 21.36 -11.96
C GLU A 85 -28.45 21.53 -10.49
N HIS A 86 -29.27 21.01 -9.58
CA HIS A 86 -29.01 21.09 -8.15
C HIS A 86 -28.25 19.88 -7.60
N LEU A 87 -28.41 18.70 -8.22
CA LEU A 87 -27.69 17.49 -7.81
C LEU A 87 -26.21 17.54 -8.18
N ARG A 88 -25.86 17.88 -9.43
CA ARG A 88 -24.45 17.93 -9.89
C ARG A 88 -23.52 18.80 -9.02
N PRO A 89 -23.90 20.03 -8.61
CA PRO A 89 -23.08 20.84 -7.72
C PRO A 89 -22.96 20.27 -6.31
N ALA A 90 -24.01 19.59 -5.84
CA ALA A 90 -24.01 18.96 -4.52
C ALA A 90 -23.04 17.77 -4.47
N GLU A 91 -23.12 16.87 -5.46
CA GLU A 91 -22.20 15.74 -5.62
C GLU A 91 -20.75 16.24 -5.71
N ALA A 92 -20.49 17.23 -6.57
CA ALA A 92 -19.15 17.78 -6.73
C ALA A 92 -18.62 18.44 -5.44
N GLN A 93 -19.48 19.05 -4.64
CA GLN A 93 -19.09 19.67 -3.36
C GLN A 93 -18.84 18.62 -2.27
N GLU A 94 -19.61 17.54 -2.25
CA GLU A 94 -19.40 16.41 -1.33
C GLU A 94 -18.12 15.65 -1.66
N ASP A 95 -17.88 15.36 -2.94
CA ASP A 95 -16.65 14.71 -3.42
C ASP A 95 -15.40 15.53 -3.05
N GLN A 96 -15.42 16.85 -3.26
CA GLN A 96 -14.35 17.75 -2.85
C GLN A 96 -14.14 17.76 -1.34
N ALA A 97 -15.23 17.72 -0.56
CA ALA A 97 -15.13 17.65 0.90
C ALA A 97 -14.52 16.31 1.36
N GLU A 98 -14.86 15.20 0.72
CA GLU A 98 -14.26 13.90 1.00
C GLU A 98 -12.78 13.84 0.64
N GLU A 99 -12.40 14.33 -0.55
CA GLU A 99 -11.01 14.43 -0.99
C GLU A 99 -10.21 15.28 0.00
N SER A 100 -10.73 16.43 0.42
CA SER A 100 -10.08 17.29 1.41
C SER A 100 -9.86 16.58 2.75
N ARG A 101 -10.79 15.72 3.19
CA ARG A 101 -10.66 14.94 4.42
C ARG A 101 -9.60 13.84 4.29
N LYS A 102 -9.56 13.17 3.13
CA LYS A 102 -8.53 12.16 2.81
C LYS A 102 -7.15 12.80 2.78
N GLU A 103 -7.01 13.95 2.13
CA GLU A 103 -5.78 14.74 2.10
C GLU A 103 -5.35 15.22 3.48
N GLN A 104 -6.27 15.74 4.29
CA GLN A 104 -5.98 16.13 5.68
C GLN A 104 -5.46 14.97 6.52
N ARG A 105 -6.05 13.77 6.35
CA ARG A 105 -5.55 12.55 7.01
C ARG A 105 -4.14 12.20 6.56
N ILE A 106 -3.86 12.21 5.26
CA ILE A 106 -2.53 11.89 4.73
C ILE A 106 -1.50 12.92 5.20
N LYS A 107 -1.85 14.20 5.12
CA LYS A 107 -1.00 15.31 5.55
C LYS A 107 -0.64 15.22 7.04
N ALA A 108 -1.52 14.69 7.88
CA ALA A 108 -1.22 14.45 9.29
C ALA A 108 -0.07 13.45 9.51
N TYR A 109 0.15 12.51 8.58
CA TYR A 109 1.26 11.55 8.64
C TYR A 109 2.50 11.99 7.84
N GLN A 110 2.41 13.09 7.09
CA GLN A 110 3.56 13.64 6.37
C GLN A 110 4.42 14.50 7.30
N GLY A 111 5.75 14.33 7.22
CA GLY A 111 6.71 15.14 7.98
C GLY A 111 6.83 14.76 9.46
N GLN A 112 6.48 13.53 9.82
CA GLN A 112 6.72 13.00 11.16
C GLN A 112 8.23 12.90 11.45
N PRO A 113 8.66 13.09 12.72
CA PRO A 113 10.07 13.04 13.09
C PRO A 113 10.66 11.64 12.88
N PRO A 114 12.00 11.50 12.75
CA PRO A 114 12.66 10.19 12.59
C PRO A 114 12.29 9.16 13.67
N ALA A 115 12.08 9.62 14.91
CA ALA A 115 11.58 8.80 16.02
C ALA A 115 10.25 8.08 15.71
N TYR A 116 9.35 8.68 14.93
CA TYR A 116 8.08 8.04 14.55
C TYR A 116 8.29 6.79 13.69
N PHE A 117 9.39 6.75 12.93
CA PHE A 117 9.77 5.63 12.08
C PHE A 117 10.75 4.65 12.76
N GLY A 118 11.10 4.88 14.03
CA GLY A 118 12.06 4.04 14.77
C GLY A 118 13.53 4.28 14.38
N ASN A 119 13.84 5.33 13.61
CA ASN A 119 15.22 5.60 13.15
C ASN A 119 16.17 6.01 14.30
N GLU A 120 15.64 6.29 15.49
CA GLU A 120 16.43 6.71 16.66
C GLU A 120 16.65 5.57 17.65
N ASP A 121 15.98 4.43 17.49
CA ASP A 121 16.02 3.31 18.43
C ASP A 121 17.41 2.64 18.49
N GLU A 122 18.20 2.75 17.42
CA GLU A 122 19.57 2.21 17.37
C GLU A 122 20.61 3.09 18.12
N GLN A 123 20.25 4.33 18.49
CA GLN A 123 21.21 5.29 19.06
C GLN A 123 21.54 5.06 20.53
N ASP A 124 20.68 4.35 21.28
CA ASP A 124 20.88 4.06 22.69
C ASP A 124 21.92 2.94 22.94
N GLY A 125 22.27 2.20 21.89
CA GLY A 125 23.22 1.09 21.91
C GLY A 125 22.73 -0.16 22.65
N VAL A 126 21.47 -0.19 23.12
CA VAL A 126 20.89 -1.34 23.81
C VAL A 126 20.71 -2.48 22.82
N LEU A 127 20.13 -2.19 21.65
CA LEU A 127 19.90 -3.17 20.59
C LEU A 127 21.21 -3.85 20.14
N LEU A 128 22.26 -3.06 19.93
CA LEU A 128 23.57 -3.56 19.51
C LEU A 128 24.17 -4.54 20.54
N GLN A 129 24.01 -4.27 21.84
CA GLN A 129 24.47 -5.20 22.88
C GLN A 129 23.68 -6.51 22.89
N GLU A 130 22.37 -6.43 22.69
CA GLU A 130 21.52 -7.62 22.58
C GLU A 130 21.90 -8.47 21.36
N GLU A 131 22.09 -7.84 20.19
CA GLU A 131 22.55 -8.50 18.97
C GLU A 131 23.88 -9.22 19.20
N VAL A 132 24.89 -8.53 19.74
CA VAL A 132 26.20 -9.11 20.08
C VAL A 132 26.08 -10.33 21.00
N ASN A 133 25.22 -10.25 22.03
CA ASN A 133 25.00 -11.36 22.96
C ASN A 133 24.31 -12.56 22.27
N THR A 134 23.33 -12.30 21.41
CA THR A 134 22.64 -13.36 20.67
C THR A 134 23.55 -14.04 19.65
N GLU A 135 24.40 -13.27 18.98
CA GLU A 135 25.44 -13.77 18.08
C GLU A 135 26.41 -14.70 18.80
N ASP A 136 26.93 -14.30 19.96
CA ASP A 136 27.85 -15.12 20.75
C ASP A 136 27.19 -16.43 21.22
N LEU A 137 25.92 -16.34 21.64
CA LEU A 137 25.16 -17.53 22.02
C LEU A 137 25.01 -18.48 20.82
N GLY A 138 24.58 -17.94 19.67
CA GLY A 138 24.43 -18.70 18.43
C GLY A 138 25.75 -19.32 17.96
N TRP A 139 26.87 -18.61 18.08
CA TRP A 139 28.20 -19.13 17.79
C TRP A 139 28.58 -20.27 18.73
N SER A 140 28.35 -20.10 20.03
CA SER A 140 28.68 -21.13 21.02
C SER A 140 27.87 -22.42 20.80
N GLU A 141 26.62 -22.30 20.37
CA GLU A 141 25.76 -23.43 20.05
C GLU A 141 26.14 -24.06 18.71
N GLY A 142 26.41 -23.25 17.69
CA GLY A 142 26.88 -23.69 16.38
C GLY A 142 28.18 -24.46 16.48
N TRP A 143 29.15 -23.94 17.24
CA TRP A 143 30.42 -24.62 17.50
C TRP A 143 30.20 -25.94 18.24
N ARG A 144 29.35 -25.95 19.27
CA ARG A 144 29.02 -27.20 19.98
C ARG A 144 28.40 -28.25 19.06
N ARG A 145 27.52 -27.85 18.14
CA ARG A 145 26.96 -28.76 17.11
C ARG A 145 28.07 -29.31 16.21
N VAL A 146 28.96 -28.46 15.71
CA VAL A 146 30.07 -28.89 14.83
C VAL A 146 31.02 -29.82 15.59
N ALA A 147 31.43 -29.46 16.81
CA ALA A 147 32.28 -30.29 17.65
C ALA A 147 31.67 -31.66 17.92
N ALA A 148 30.36 -31.73 18.20
CA ALA A 148 29.64 -32.98 18.37
C ALA A 148 29.64 -33.82 17.07
N THR A 149 29.41 -33.21 15.91
CA THR A 149 29.46 -33.93 14.61
C THR A 149 30.85 -34.47 14.29
N MET A 150 31.91 -33.73 14.66
CA MET A 150 33.30 -34.13 14.49
C MET A 150 33.79 -35.09 15.57
N HIS A 151 32.93 -35.53 16.50
CA HIS A 151 33.26 -36.39 17.64
C HIS A 151 34.41 -35.83 18.48
N MET A 152 34.52 -34.50 18.56
CA MET A 152 35.49 -33.83 19.42
C MET A 152 35.00 -33.89 20.87
N SER A 153 35.94 -33.92 21.83
CA SER A 153 35.60 -33.91 23.25
C SER A 153 34.78 -32.67 23.62
N SER A 154 33.80 -32.83 24.51
CA SER A 154 32.99 -31.74 25.05
C SER A 154 33.78 -30.72 25.88
N ASP A 155 35.00 -31.08 26.29
CA ASP A 155 35.84 -30.27 27.18
C ASP A 155 36.74 -29.28 26.41
N VAL A 156 36.61 -29.18 25.09
CA VAL A 156 37.36 -28.22 24.28
C VAL A 156 36.80 -26.82 24.51
N GLU A 157 37.65 -25.89 24.95
CA GLU A 157 37.30 -24.48 25.12
C GLU A 157 36.76 -23.89 23.81
N LEU A 158 35.62 -23.21 23.90
CA LEU A 158 34.94 -22.59 22.76
C LEU A 158 35.82 -21.44 22.20
N PRO A 159 36.19 -21.46 20.91
CA PRO A 159 36.89 -20.33 20.32
C PRO A 159 35.99 -19.09 20.34
N ALA A 160 36.58 -17.91 20.54
CA ALA A 160 35.85 -16.65 20.37
C ALA A 160 35.39 -16.50 18.91
N MET A 161 34.23 -15.88 18.70
CA MET A 161 33.75 -15.57 17.35
C MET A 161 34.77 -14.68 16.64
N PRO A 162 35.19 -15.00 15.40
CA PRO A 162 36.17 -14.21 14.67
C PRO A 162 35.52 -12.92 14.13
N ARG A 163 35.44 -11.89 14.99
CA ARG A 163 34.91 -10.57 14.64
C ARG A 163 36.05 -9.59 14.31
N PRO A 164 36.01 -8.87 13.17
CA PRO A 164 36.88 -7.72 12.98
C PRO A 164 36.53 -6.61 14.00
N PRO A 165 37.47 -5.76 14.39
CA PRO A 165 37.17 -4.63 15.26
C PRO A 165 36.16 -3.68 14.58
N PRO A 166 35.19 -3.11 15.32
CA PRO A 166 34.20 -2.22 14.74
C PRO A 166 34.88 -0.97 14.16
N VAL A 167 34.58 -0.67 12.89
CA VAL A 167 35.04 0.55 12.21
C VAL A 167 33.94 1.61 12.35
N PRO A 168 34.17 2.72 13.06
CA PRO A 168 33.16 3.75 13.21
C PRO A 168 32.83 4.39 11.85
N LEU A 169 31.55 4.41 11.50
CA LEU A 169 31.05 5.10 10.31
C LEU A 169 31.01 6.61 10.57
N ASP A 170 31.93 7.36 9.97
CA ASP A 170 31.88 8.82 9.99
C ASP A 170 30.87 9.34 8.94
N LEU A 171 29.60 9.43 9.35
CA LEU A 171 28.52 9.97 8.53
C LEU A 171 28.63 11.49 8.33
N SER A 172 29.49 12.19 9.07
CA SER A 172 29.66 13.65 8.95
C SER A 172 30.47 14.04 7.71
N ALA A 173 31.36 13.16 7.25
CA ALA A 173 32.13 13.34 6.02
C ALA A 173 31.31 13.06 4.75
N ALA A 174 30.23 12.28 4.87
CA ALA A 174 29.31 11.96 3.78
C ALA A 174 28.31 13.10 3.51
N ALA A 175 28.84 14.29 3.21
CA ALA A 175 28.01 15.41 2.77
C ALA A 175 27.28 15.04 1.48
N TYR A 176 25.94 15.10 1.51
CA TYR A 176 25.04 14.84 0.40
C TYR A 176 25.42 15.69 -0.83
N SER A 177 26.08 15.09 -1.82
CA SER A 177 26.34 15.72 -3.11
C SER A 177 25.15 15.48 -4.04
N LYS A 178 24.48 16.55 -4.47
CA LYS A 178 23.35 16.49 -5.44
C LYS A 178 23.74 15.95 -6.82
N ASN A 179 25.03 15.74 -7.09
CA ASN A 179 25.59 15.28 -8.37
C ASN A 179 26.40 13.98 -8.20
N ALA A 180 25.91 13.01 -7.44
CA ALA A 180 26.51 11.68 -7.45
C ALA A 180 26.17 11.01 -8.80
N GLN A 181 27.14 10.95 -9.72
CA GLN A 181 27.06 10.05 -10.86
C GLN A 181 27.20 8.61 -10.34
N ASP A 182 26.43 7.67 -10.90
CA ASP A 182 26.42 6.23 -10.57
C ASP A 182 27.76 5.50 -10.84
N THR A 183 28.84 6.22 -11.13
CA THR A 183 30.16 5.66 -11.35
C THR A 183 31.21 6.55 -10.69
N PRO A 184 31.61 6.26 -9.44
CA PRO A 184 32.74 6.95 -8.84
C PRO A 184 34.03 6.39 -9.45
N ALA A 185 34.70 7.17 -10.30
CA ALA A 185 36.04 6.84 -10.82
C ALA A 185 37.11 6.73 -9.69
N ASN A 186 36.81 7.24 -8.49
CA ASN A 186 37.59 7.08 -7.26
C ASN A 186 36.67 6.50 -6.17
N GLY A 187 36.46 5.17 -6.20
CA GLY A 187 35.42 4.44 -5.49
C GLY A 187 35.60 4.18 -3.98
N ALA A 188 36.23 5.09 -3.23
CA ALA A 188 36.59 4.78 -1.83
C ALA A 188 36.15 5.81 -0.78
N SER A 189 35.42 6.87 -1.15
CA SER A 189 35.16 7.97 -0.19
C SER A 189 33.78 7.96 0.45
N LEU A 190 32.89 7.04 0.07
CA LEU A 190 31.50 7.00 0.56
C LEU A 190 31.25 5.93 1.62
N LEU A 191 32.11 4.92 1.73
CA LEU A 191 31.95 3.79 2.67
C LEU A 191 33.30 3.51 3.37
N ASN A 192 33.67 4.36 4.32
CA ASN A 192 34.89 4.17 5.13
C ASN A 192 34.88 2.88 5.97
N ALA A 193 33.73 2.18 6.09
CA ALA A 193 33.61 0.94 6.83
C ALA A 193 34.14 -0.29 6.10
N LEU A 194 34.26 -0.26 4.77
CA LEU A 194 34.74 -1.41 3.99
C LEU A 194 36.19 -1.18 3.53
N PRO A 195 37.05 -2.20 3.59
CA PRO A 195 38.39 -2.09 3.03
C PRO A 195 38.29 -1.90 1.52
N THR A 196 39.15 -1.04 0.96
CA THR A 196 39.14 -0.71 -0.48
C THR A 196 39.35 -1.90 -1.39
N GLU A 197 39.97 -2.97 -0.88
CA GLU A 197 40.19 -4.23 -1.59
C GLU A 197 38.89 -5.02 -1.83
N GLU A 198 37.91 -4.92 -0.92
CA GLU A 198 36.60 -5.58 -1.05
C GLU A 198 35.63 -4.79 -1.94
N LEU A 199 35.91 -3.51 -2.15
CA LEU A 199 35.13 -2.62 -3.04
C LEU A 199 35.50 -2.77 -4.53
N VAL A 200 36.47 -3.63 -4.85
CA VAL A 200 36.86 -3.90 -6.25
C VAL A 200 35.84 -4.83 -6.87
N MET A 201 35.19 -4.38 -7.95
CA MET A 201 34.30 -5.24 -8.73
C MET A 201 35.07 -6.46 -9.24
N PRO A 202 34.48 -7.68 -9.21
CA PRO A 202 35.14 -8.84 -9.78
C PRO A 202 35.38 -8.62 -11.27
N ASP A 203 36.52 -9.08 -11.77
CA ASP A 203 36.85 -8.99 -13.19
C ASP A 203 35.81 -9.74 -14.04
N THR A 204 34.92 -8.98 -14.68
CA THR A 204 33.92 -9.53 -15.59
C THR A 204 34.54 -9.78 -16.96
N VAL A 205 34.18 -10.91 -17.58
CA VAL A 205 34.62 -11.24 -18.96
C VAL A 205 34.24 -10.09 -19.90
N THR A 206 35.24 -9.48 -20.53
CA THR A 206 34.96 -8.39 -21.46
C THR A 206 34.55 -8.93 -22.82
N ARG A 207 33.89 -8.10 -23.63
CA ARG A 207 33.53 -8.45 -25.01
C ARG A 207 34.74 -8.90 -25.84
N LYS A 208 35.91 -8.29 -25.61
CA LYS A 208 37.16 -8.65 -26.31
C LYS A 208 37.61 -10.07 -25.94
N ASP A 209 37.48 -10.45 -24.67
CA ASP A 209 37.84 -11.78 -24.19
C ASP A 209 36.92 -12.86 -24.80
N MET A 210 35.61 -12.56 -24.90
CA MET A 210 34.65 -13.44 -25.58
C MET A 210 34.96 -13.58 -27.07
N GLU A 211 35.21 -12.47 -27.77
CA GLU A 211 35.54 -12.50 -29.20
C GLU A 211 36.85 -13.25 -29.47
N ALA A 212 37.87 -13.07 -28.62
CA ALA A 212 39.12 -13.81 -28.70
C ALA A 212 38.92 -15.31 -28.46
N PHE A 213 38.14 -15.69 -27.45
CA PHE A 213 37.80 -17.07 -27.17
C PHE A 213 37.06 -17.73 -28.34
N MET A 214 36.05 -17.06 -28.90
CA MET A 214 35.30 -17.55 -30.07
C MET A 214 36.18 -17.67 -31.30
N LEU A 215 37.11 -16.74 -31.52
CA LEU A 215 38.07 -16.80 -32.61
C LEU A 215 39.04 -17.98 -32.43
N GLN A 216 39.52 -18.21 -31.22
CA GLN A 216 40.40 -19.34 -30.89
C GLN A 216 39.69 -20.69 -31.04
N ALA A 217 38.44 -20.79 -30.58
CA ALA A 217 37.60 -21.96 -30.75
C ALA A 217 37.35 -22.26 -32.24
N LYS A 218 37.02 -21.23 -33.04
CA LYS A 218 36.85 -21.36 -34.49
C LYS A 218 38.14 -21.80 -35.20
N LYS A 219 39.29 -21.26 -34.80
CA LYS A 219 40.60 -21.66 -35.33
C LYS A 219 40.97 -23.10 -34.96
N ALA A 220 40.60 -23.56 -33.75
CA ALA A 220 40.83 -24.93 -33.32
C ALA A 220 39.95 -25.93 -34.09
N ALA A 221 38.67 -25.61 -34.30
CA ALA A 221 37.76 -26.43 -35.10
C ALA A 221 38.25 -26.60 -36.54
N LEU A 222 38.65 -25.50 -37.20
CA LEU A 222 39.22 -25.55 -38.54
C LEU A 222 40.50 -26.39 -38.63
N ARG A 223 41.32 -26.42 -37.57
CA ARG A 223 42.52 -27.26 -37.53
C ARG A 223 42.19 -28.75 -37.44
N GLN A 224 41.12 -29.12 -36.74
CA GLN A 224 40.65 -30.50 -36.65
C GLN A 224 40.02 -31.00 -37.95
N GLU A 225 39.42 -30.12 -38.74
CA GLU A 225 38.87 -30.47 -40.06
C GLU A 225 39.96 -30.67 -41.14
N CYS A 226 41.16 -30.11 -40.95
CA CYS A 226 42.28 -30.23 -41.89
C CYS A 226 43.26 -31.38 -41.59
N THR A 227 43.01 -32.16 -40.54
CA THR A 227 43.73 -33.40 -40.20
C THR A 227 42.87 -34.62 -40.48
#